data_AF-A0A817USS1-F1
#
_entry.id   AF-A0A817USS1-F1
#
_cell.length_a   1.000
_cell.length_b   1.000
_cell.length_c   1.000
_cell.angle_alpha   90.00
_cell.angle_beta   90.00
_cell.angle_gamma   90.00
#
_symmetry.space_group_name_H-M   'P 1'
#
loop_
_entity.id
_entity.type
_entity.pdbx_description
1 polymer ?
#
loop_
_entity_poly.entity_id
_entity_poly.type
_entity_poly.pdbx_seq_one_letter_code
_entity_poly.pdbx_strand_id
1 'polypeptide(L)'
;MVSHRWLRPRLNSNEAHLDSIDNQKVKVINEFIKWRRHLVTLIHGFVPQIFYWIDFCCIDQYDIGPTIPLLPLWVACCERFLRIETPDYSKRAWCRLEPLLSYVFQFANHHTIIRLYFKYSSANFCYGKEINMLILDPLEDKSTDPNDLARIKPILT
;
A
#
# COMPACT_ATOMS: atom_id res chain seq x y z
N MET A 1 -1.25 -1.76 -7.28
CA MET A 1 -1.08 -2.51 -6.00
C MET A 1 -1.77 -1.77 -4.89
N VAL A 2 -2.55 -2.46 -4.06
CA VAL A 2 -3.00 -1.91 -2.76
C VAL A 2 -2.07 -2.44 -1.69
N SER A 3 -1.43 -1.52 -0.98
CA SER A 3 -0.51 -1.85 0.11
C SER A 3 -1.27 -2.39 1.31
N HIS A 4 -0.70 -3.39 1.97
CA HIS A 4 -1.44 -4.23 2.88
C HIS A 4 -1.08 -4.04 4.35
N ARG A 5 -2.04 -3.54 5.12
CA ARG A 5 -2.03 -3.59 6.59
C ARG A 5 -3.24 -4.33 7.12
N TRP A 6 -3.08 -5.50 7.72
CA TRP A 6 -4.23 -6.21 8.33
C TRP A 6 -4.87 -5.33 9.40
N LEU A 7 -6.16 -5.01 9.25
CA LEU A 7 -6.89 -4.27 10.30
C LEU A 7 -7.19 -5.18 11.50
N ARG A 8 -7.18 -6.51 11.30
CA ARG A 8 -7.38 -7.52 12.35
C ARG A 8 -6.24 -8.54 12.33
N PRO A 9 -5.03 -8.18 12.81
CA PRO A 9 -3.92 -9.12 12.88
C PRO A 9 -4.15 -10.15 13.99
N ARG A 10 -4.00 -11.45 13.66
CA ARG A 10 -4.10 -12.57 14.61
C ARG A 10 -3.01 -13.59 14.30
N LEU A 11 -2.56 -14.33 15.32
CA LEU A 11 -1.64 -15.47 15.14
C LEU A 11 -2.34 -16.64 14.46
N ASN A 12 -3.63 -16.84 14.76
CA ASN A 12 -4.48 -17.77 14.04
C ASN A 12 -4.92 -17.15 12.72
N SER A 13 -4.50 -17.76 11.60
CA SER A 13 -4.84 -17.29 10.24
C SER A 13 -6.35 -17.21 10.00
N ASN A 14 -7.14 -18.11 10.62
CA ASN A 14 -8.60 -18.15 10.46
C ASN A 14 -9.32 -16.97 11.11
N GLU A 15 -8.69 -16.31 12.09
CA GLU A 15 -9.24 -15.14 12.76
C GLU A 15 -8.68 -13.83 12.21
N ALA A 16 -7.64 -13.93 11.39
CA ALA A 16 -6.94 -12.80 10.87
C ALA A 16 -7.63 -12.28 9.61
N HIS A 17 -7.69 -10.96 9.46
CA HIS A 17 -8.39 -10.37 8.33
C HIS A 17 -7.79 -9.04 7.89
N LEU A 18 -7.74 -8.87 6.57
CA LEU A 18 -7.21 -7.68 5.93
C LEU A 18 -8.01 -6.41 6.25
N ASP A 19 -9.32 -6.56 6.40
CA ASP A 19 -10.30 -5.50 6.67
C ASP A 19 -10.86 -5.57 8.09
N SER A 20 -11.51 -4.49 8.53
CA SER A 20 -12.23 -4.40 9.79
C SER A 20 -13.55 -5.15 9.72
N ILE A 21 -14.22 -5.30 10.86
CA ILE A 21 -15.56 -5.91 10.94
C ILE A 21 -16.57 -5.12 10.08
N ASP A 22 -16.40 -3.80 10.00
CA ASP A 22 -17.27 -2.92 9.23
C ASP A 22 -16.85 -2.72 7.77
N ASN A 23 -15.90 -3.52 7.26
CA ASN A 23 -15.45 -3.47 5.87
C ASN A 23 -14.92 -2.07 5.46
N GLN A 24 -14.15 -1.42 6.34
CA GLN A 24 -13.69 -0.04 6.14
C GLN A 24 -12.75 0.12 4.95
N LYS A 25 -11.81 -0.82 4.72
CA LYS A 25 -10.88 -0.74 3.59
C LYS A 25 -11.61 -0.86 2.27
N VAL A 26 -12.50 -1.85 2.10
CA VAL A 26 -13.21 -2.01 0.83
C VAL A 26 -14.10 -0.80 0.55
N LYS A 27 -14.72 -0.20 1.58
CA LYS A 27 -15.46 1.06 1.45
C LYS A 27 -14.56 2.18 0.94
N VAL A 28 -13.36 2.34 1.51
CA VAL A 28 -12.39 3.36 1.09
C VAL A 28 -11.83 3.11 -0.31
N ILE A 29 -11.60 1.85 -0.70
CA ILE A 29 -11.20 1.49 -2.06
C ILE A 29 -12.29 1.88 -3.06
N ASN A 30 -13.56 1.62 -2.73
CA ASN A 30 -14.69 2.05 -3.56
C ASN A 30 -14.77 3.57 -3.73
N GLU A 31 -14.53 4.33 -2.66
CA GLU A 31 -14.47 5.79 -2.74
C GLU A 31 -13.29 6.27 -3.60
N PHE A 32 -12.13 5.61 -3.49
CA PHE A 32 -10.98 5.92 -4.35
C PHE A 32 -11.25 5.61 -5.82
N ILE A 33 -11.95 4.51 -6.15
CA ILE A 33 -12.35 4.20 -7.53
C ILE A 33 -13.19 5.34 -8.11
N LYS A 34 -14.19 5.83 -7.35
CA LYS A 34 -15.06 6.94 -7.80
C LYS A 34 -14.23 8.19 -8.10
N TRP A 35 -13.34 8.57 -7.16
CA TRP A 35 -12.44 9.70 -7.33
C TRP A 35 -11.57 9.54 -8.58
N ARG A 36 -10.90 8.40 -8.75
CA ARG A 36 -9.97 8.17 -9.86
C ARG A 36 -10.67 8.15 -11.21
N ARG A 37 -11.82 7.48 -11.31
CA ARG A 37 -12.61 7.46 -12.55
C ARG A 37 -13.06 8.87 -12.93
N HIS A 38 -13.55 9.65 -11.96
CA HIS A 38 -13.94 11.03 -12.22
C HIS A 38 -12.76 11.90 -12.66
N LEU A 39 -11.64 11.85 -11.94
CA LEU A 39 -10.41 12.59 -12.26
C LEU A 39 -9.89 12.28 -13.67
N VAL A 40 -9.78 10.99 -14.02
CA VAL A 40 -9.28 10.59 -15.35
C VAL A 40 -10.26 10.97 -16.44
N THR A 41 -11.57 10.87 -16.19
CA THR A 41 -12.59 11.32 -17.16
C THR A 41 -12.46 12.82 -17.43
N LEU A 42 -12.26 13.62 -16.37
CA LEU A 42 -12.14 15.07 -16.47
C LEU A 42 -10.85 15.51 -17.17
N ILE A 43 -9.71 14.87 -16.87
CA ILE A 43 -8.40 15.26 -17.41
C ILE A 43 -8.16 14.65 -18.80
N HIS A 44 -8.56 13.41 -19.03
CA HIS A 44 -8.17 12.63 -20.21
C HIS A 44 -9.35 12.23 -21.11
N GLY A 45 -10.60 12.52 -20.72
CA GLY A 45 -11.77 12.29 -21.56
C GLY A 45 -12.24 10.83 -21.67
N PHE A 46 -11.75 9.91 -20.81
CA PHE A 46 -12.18 8.52 -20.79
C PHE A 46 -12.36 7.98 -19.37
N VAL A 47 -13.18 6.92 -19.23
CA VAL A 47 -13.40 6.24 -17.95
C VAL A 47 -12.44 5.06 -17.83
N PRO A 48 -11.46 5.07 -16.90
CA PRO A 48 -10.51 3.98 -16.76
C PRO A 48 -11.16 2.74 -16.14
N GLN A 49 -10.70 1.55 -16.57
CA GLN A 49 -10.89 0.32 -15.81
C GLN A 49 -9.79 0.24 -14.75
N ILE A 50 -10.18 -0.10 -13.51
CA ILE A 50 -9.25 -0.15 -12.37
C ILE A 50 -9.23 -1.57 -11.85
N PHE A 51 -8.05 -2.19 -11.91
CA PHE A 51 -7.78 -3.52 -11.37
C PHE A 51 -6.87 -3.39 -10.16
N TYR A 52 -7.12 -4.20 -9.13
CA TYR A 52 -6.30 -4.23 -7.94
C TYR A 52 -5.58 -5.56 -7.82
N TRP A 53 -4.28 -5.48 -7.63
CA TRP A 53 -3.53 -6.54 -6.99
C TRP A 53 -3.52 -6.27 -5.48
N ILE A 54 -4.03 -7.23 -4.71
CA ILE A 54 -4.10 -7.23 -3.25
C ILE A 54 -3.43 -8.51 -2.80
N ASP A 55 -2.30 -8.40 -2.12
CA ASP A 55 -1.47 -9.53 -1.71
C ASP A 55 -2.27 -10.64 -1.01
N PHE A 56 -3.17 -10.32 -0.08
CA PHE A 56 -4.01 -11.30 0.62
C PHE A 56 -4.80 -12.21 -0.33
N CYS A 57 -5.26 -11.67 -1.45
CA CYS A 57 -6.04 -12.40 -2.44
C CYS A 57 -5.16 -13.15 -3.44
N CYS A 58 -3.90 -12.76 -3.57
CA CYS A 58 -2.99 -13.23 -4.63
C CYS A 58 -1.85 -14.10 -4.10
N ILE A 59 -1.59 -14.08 -2.80
CA ILE A 59 -0.56 -14.85 -2.11
C ILE A 59 -1.25 -15.93 -1.28
N ASP A 60 -0.74 -17.16 -1.35
CA ASP A 60 -1.14 -18.20 -0.42
C ASP A 60 -0.71 -17.81 1.00
N GLN A 61 -1.70 -17.55 1.86
CA GLN A 61 -1.45 -17.13 3.24
C GLN A 61 -0.93 -18.29 4.12
N TYR A 62 -1.03 -19.54 3.66
CA TYR A 62 -0.54 -20.73 4.35
C TYR A 62 0.87 -21.13 3.90
N ASP A 63 1.25 -20.79 2.66
CA ASP A 63 2.59 -20.99 2.13
C ASP A 63 3.10 -19.75 1.36
N ILE A 64 3.56 -18.76 2.13
CA ILE A 64 4.05 -17.50 1.57
C ILE A 64 5.45 -17.64 0.93
N GLY A 65 6.21 -18.68 1.28
CA GLY A 65 7.62 -18.82 0.91
C GLY A 65 7.89 -18.69 -0.61
N PRO A 66 7.15 -19.41 -1.46
CA PRO A 66 7.33 -19.34 -2.91
C PRO A 66 6.87 -18.02 -3.56
N THR A 67 5.92 -17.31 -2.94
CA THR A 67 5.24 -16.16 -3.56
C THR A 67 5.82 -14.81 -3.14
N ILE A 68 6.40 -14.72 -1.95
CA ILE A 68 7.02 -13.49 -1.43
C ILE A 68 8.17 -12.99 -2.32
N PRO A 69 9.10 -13.83 -2.83
CA PRO A 69 10.15 -13.38 -3.74
C PRO A 69 9.62 -12.81 -5.07
N LEU A 70 8.37 -13.10 -5.44
CA LEU A 70 7.72 -12.59 -6.65
C LEU A 70 7.08 -11.21 -6.43
N LEU A 71 7.05 -10.69 -5.20
CA LEU A 71 6.46 -9.39 -4.92
C LEU A 71 7.02 -8.24 -5.80
N PRO A 72 8.34 -8.12 -6.05
CA PRO A 72 8.87 -7.10 -6.96
C PRO A 72 8.24 -7.16 -8.36
N LEU A 73 8.01 -8.37 -8.88
CA LEU A 73 7.39 -8.57 -10.18
C LEU A 73 5.94 -8.07 -10.19
N TRP A 74 5.14 -8.42 -9.17
CA TRP A 74 3.75 -7.95 -9.05
C TRP A 74 3.64 -6.43 -8.89
N VAL A 75 4.57 -5.86 -8.12
CA VAL A 75 4.70 -4.42 -7.93
C VAL A 75 4.98 -3.73 -9.26
N ALA A 76 5.93 -4.25 -10.06
CA ALA A 76 6.32 -3.70 -11.36
C ALA A 76 5.17 -3.67 -12.37
N CYS A 77 4.27 -4.66 -12.31
CA CYS A 77 3.08 -4.74 -13.17
C CYS A 77 1.98 -3.71 -12.85
N CYS A 78 2.13 -2.93 -11.77
CA CYS A 78 1.12 -1.97 -11.36
C CYS A 78 1.48 -0.53 -11.79
N GLU A 79 0.51 0.19 -12.38
CA GLU A 79 0.64 1.65 -12.67
C GLU A 79 0.68 2.51 -11.42
N ARG A 80 0.20 2.00 -10.29
CA ARG A 80 0.05 2.82 -9.09
C ARG A 80 0.14 2.01 -7.83
N PHE A 81 0.71 2.65 -6.82
CA PHE A 81 0.71 2.19 -5.46
C PHE A 81 -0.33 2.93 -4.63
N LEU A 82 -1.33 2.21 -4.14
CA LEU A 82 -2.35 2.74 -3.25
C LEU A 82 -2.08 2.29 -1.81
N ARG A 83 -1.78 3.24 -0.93
CA ARG A 83 -1.59 3.00 0.51
C ARG A 83 -2.83 3.45 1.27
N ILE A 84 -3.43 2.53 2.04
CA ILE A 84 -4.47 2.89 3.01
C ILE A 84 -3.79 3.05 4.38
N GLU A 85 -3.51 4.30 4.74
CA GLU A 85 -2.74 4.65 5.91
C GLU A 85 -3.57 4.59 7.21
N THR A 86 -2.99 3.94 8.20
CA THR A 86 -3.41 3.93 9.61
C THR A 86 -2.29 4.50 10.49
N PRO A 87 -2.58 4.96 11.73
CA PRO A 87 -1.56 5.56 12.59
C PRO A 87 -0.34 4.66 12.89
N ASP A 88 -0.53 3.35 12.82
CA ASP A 88 0.49 2.32 13.05
C ASP A 88 1.03 1.70 11.75
N TYR A 89 0.62 2.20 10.58
CA TYR A 89 0.94 1.61 9.28
C TYR A 89 2.44 1.42 9.09
N SER A 90 3.21 2.48 9.34
CA SER A 90 4.66 2.47 9.21
C SER A 90 5.35 1.57 10.24
N LYS A 91 4.68 1.06 11.28
CA LYS A 91 5.32 0.20 12.29
C LYS A 91 5.48 -1.25 11.83
N ARG A 92 4.85 -1.67 10.71
CA ARG A 92 4.95 -3.04 10.21
C ARG A 92 5.98 -3.14 9.09
N ALA A 93 6.89 -4.11 9.20
CA ALA A 93 7.97 -4.30 8.23
C ALA A 93 7.45 -4.44 6.79
N TRP A 94 6.41 -5.25 6.58
CA TRP A 94 5.80 -5.43 5.25
C TRP A 94 5.31 -4.12 4.65
N CYS A 95 4.61 -3.30 5.44
CA CYS A 95 4.09 -2.01 5.04
C CYS A 95 5.18 -0.98 4.66
N ARG A 96 6.45 -1.22 5.00
CA ARG A 96 7.61 -0.42 4.57
C ARG A 96 8.32 -0.99 3.35
N LEU A 97 8.33 -2.32 3.23
CA LEU A 97 8.90 -3.02 2.09
C LEU A 97 8.09 -2.73 0.83
N GLU A 98 6.75 -2.77 0.89
CA GLU A 98 5.90 -2.55 -0.29
C GLU A 98 6.15 -1.17 -0.95
N PRO A 99 6.20 -0.03 -0.22
CA PRO A 99 6.57 1.26 -0.81
C PRO A 99 7.98 1.31 -1.38
N LEU A 100 8.95 0.63 -0.77
CA LEU A 100 10.32 0.58 -1.25
C LEU A 100 10.38 -0.17 -2.58
N LEU A 101 9.77 -1.34 -2.66
CA LEU A 101 9.65 -2.09 -3.90
C LEU A 101 8.92 -1.27 -4.96
N SER A 102 7.86 -0.55 -4.58
CA SER A 102 7.14 0.33 -5.48
C SER A 102 8.05 1.42 -6.06
N TYR A 103 8.83 2.08 -5.20
CA TYR A 103 9.79 3.09 -5.63
C TYR A 103 10.84 2.54 -6.61
N VAL A 104 11.33 1.31 -6.38
CA VAL A 104 12.38 0.71 -7.21
C VAL A 104 11.84 0.14 -8.53
N PHE A 105 10.66 -0.50 -8.50
CA PHE A 105 10.19 -1.34 -9.59
C PHE A 105 8.98 -0.79 -10.37
N GLN A 106 8.21 0.17 -9.84
CA GLN A 106 7.12 0.77 -10.61
C GLN A 106 7.64 1.80 -11.60
N PHE A 107 7.18 1.71 -12.85
CA PHE A 107 7.49 2.71 -13.87
C PHE A 107 6.85 4.07 -13.56
N ALA A 108 5.70 4.05 -12.89
CA ALA A 108 4.97 5.24 -12.52
C ALA A 108 5.41 5.69 -11.14
N ASN A 109 5.94 6.91 -11.05
CA ASN A 109 6.37 7.56 -9.82
C ASN A 109 5.20 8.07 -8.95
N HIS A 110 4.04 7.39 -9.00
CA HIS A 110 2.82 7.83 -8.35
C HIS A 110 2.44 6.93 -7.17
N HIS A 111 2.73 7.41 -5.96
CA HIS A 111 2.18 6.83 -4.74
C HIS A 111 0.95 7.63 -4.30
N THR A 112 -0.16 6.94 -4.05
CA THR A 112 -1.38 7.57 -3.53
C THR A 112 -1.66 7.07 -2.13
N ILE A 113 -1.77 8.00 -1.19
CA ILE A 113 -2.04 7.70 0.22
C ILE A 113 -3.46 8.18 0.54
N ILE A 114 -4.28 7.29 1.06
CA ILE A 114 -5.63 7.58 1.55
C ILE A 114 -5.79 7.05 2.97
N ARG A 115 -6.70 7.64 3.75
CA ARG A 115 -7.01 7.21 5.13
C ARG A 115 -8.25 6.32 5.18
N LEU A 116 -8.45 5.59 6.28
CA LEU A 116 -9.60 4.70 6.50
C LEU A 116 -10.99 5.35 6.44
N TYR A 117 -11.06 6.68 6.45
CA TYR A 117 -12.32 7.42 6.35
C TYR A 117 -12.38 8.32 5.12
N PHE A 118 -11.51 8.06 4.13
CA PHE A 118 -11.56 8.77 2.85
C PHE A 118 -12.94 8.59 2.20
N LYS A 119 -13.54 9.71 1.80
CA LYS A 119 -14.80 9.76 1.05
C LYS A 119 -14.62 10.70 -0.11
N TYR A 120 -15.04 10.24 -1.28
CA TYR A 120 -15.04 11.06 -2.47
C TYR A 120 -16.27 11.98 -2.45
N SER A 121 -16.06 13.25 -2.80
CA SER A 121 -17.12 14.22 -3.05
C SER A 121 -16.75 15.03 -4.29
N SER A 122 -17.64 15.06 -5.27
CA SER A 122 -17.45 15.87 -6.49
C SER A 122 -17.47 17.38 -6.19
N ALA A 123 -18.12 17.80 -5.10
CA ALA A 123 -18.20 19.20 -4.70
C ALA A 123 -16.90 19.70 -4.04
N ASN A 124 -16.18 18.82 -3.36
CA ASN A 124 -14.95 19.14 -2.63
C ASN A 124 -13.77 18.48 -3.35
N PHE A 125 -13.46 18.96 -4.56
CA PHE A 125 -12.37 18.45 -5.35
C PHE A 125 -11.04 18.73 -4.64
N CYS A 126 -10.62 17.80 -3.77
CA CYS A 126 -9.37 17.89 -3.06
C CYS A 126 -8.25 17.44 -4.00
N TYR A 127 -7.45 18.40 -4.45
CA TYR A 127 -6.08 18.08 -4.87
C TYR A 127 -5.38 17.48 -3.65
N GLY A 128 -4.84 16.28 -3.80
CA GLY A 128 -4.08 15.63 -2.75
C GLY A 128 -2.92 16.54 -2.31
N LYS A 129 -2.53 16.47 -1.04
CA LYS A 129 -1.29 17.11 -0.60
C LYS A 129 -0.13 16.22 -1.06
N GLU A 130 0.75 16.76 -1.89
CA GLU A 130 2.02 16.11 -2.18
C GLU A 130 2.91 16.21 -0.93
N ILE A 131 3.48 15.08 -0.53
CA ILE A 131 4.35 14.99 0.63
C ILE A 131 5.59 14.23 0.17
N ASN A 132 6.75 14.87 0.29
CA ASN A 132 8.03 14.22 0.10
C ASN A 132 8.37 13.40 1.35
N MET A 133 8.61 12.10 1.16
CA MET A 133 9.11 11.23 2.21
C MET A 133 10.52 10.79 1.83
N LEU A 134 11.45 10.95 2.75
CA LEU A 134 12.83 10.49 2.58
C LEU A 134 12.93 9.02 3.00
N ILE A 135 13.40 8.17 2.09
CA ILE A 135 13.80 6.80 2.43
C ILE A 135 15.25 6.87 2.91
N LEU A 136 15.50 6.43 4.14
CA LEU A 136 16.82 6.46 4.75
C LEU A 136 17.51 5.11 4.53
N ASP A 137 18.81 5.14 4.21
CA ASP A 137 19.62 3.93 4.05
C ASP A 137 20.04 3.38 5.44
N PRO A 138 19.60 2.16 5.82
CA PRO A 138 20.01 1.53 7.07
C PRO A 138 21.52 1.24 7.16
N LEU A 139 22.27 1.20 6.06
CA LEU A 139 23.74 1.11 6.07
C LEU A 139 24.39 2.37 6.66
N GLU A 140 23.70 3.52 6.62
CA GLU A 140 24.15 4.76 7.25
C GLU A 140 23.74 4.90 8.72
N ASP A 141 23.30 3.80 9.36
CA ASP A 141 22.77 3.82 10.74
C ASP A 141 21.52 4.69 10.93
N LYS A 142 20.76 4.90 9.85
CA LYS A 142 19.53 5.70 9.85
C LYS A 142 18.34 4.82 9.48
N SER A 143 17.28 4.87 10.29
CA SER A 143 16.00 4.22 10.02
C SER A 143 14.86 5.11 10.49
N THR A 144 13.70 5.00 9.83
CA THR A 144 12.47 5.67 10.27
C THR A 144 12.01 5.19 11.65
N ASP A 145 12.35 3.95 12.03
CA ASP A 145 12.16 3.41 13.38
C ASP A 145 13.52 2.86 13.88
N PRO A 146 14.08 3.45 14.96
CA PRO A 146 15.36 3.01 15.52
C PRO A 146 15.40 1.54 15.92
N ASN A 147 14.25 0.95 16.30
CA ASN A 147 14.20 -0.45 16.77
C ASN A 147 14.45 -1.46 15.65
N ASP A 148 14.26 -1.07 14.38
CA ASP A 148 14.43 -1.99 13.26
C ASP A 148 15.88 -2.13 12.80
N LEU A 149 16.76 -1.18 13.15
CA LEU A 149 18.19 -1.26 12.79
C LEU A 149 18.83 -2.56 13.31
N ALA A 150 18.48 -2.97 14.54
CA ALA A 150 18.99 -4.21 15.15
C ALA A 150 18.56 -5.47 14.39
N ARG A 151 17.44 -5.42 13.65
CA ARG A 151 16.91 -6.55 12.86
C ARG A 151 17.38 -6.53 11.40
N ILE A 152 17.59 -5.34 10.85
CA ILE A 152 17.94 -5.14 9.44
C ILE A 152 19.45 -5.34 9.22
N LYS A 153 20.30 -4.81 10.11
CA LYS A 153 21.77 -4.87 9.94
C LYS A 153 22.31 -6.28 9.64
N PRO A 154 21.89 -7.35 10.34
CA PRO A 154 22.41 -8.70 10.08
C PRO A 154 22.04 -9.28 8.70
N ILE A 155 21.07 -8.69 7.99
CA ILE A 155 20.59 -9.15 6.68
C ILE A 155 21.36 -8.45 5.55
N LEU A 156 21.96 -7.30 5.83
CA LEU A 156 22.68 -6.48 4.85
C LEU A 156 24.16 -6.83 4.71
N THR A 157 24.69 -7.64 5.64
CA THR A 157 26.07 -8.14 5.68
C THR A 157 26.14 -9.59 5.27
#